data_AF-K3W6Z4-F1
#
_entry.id   AF-K3W6Z4-F1
#
_cell.length_a   1.000
_cell.length_b   1.000
_cell.length_c   1.000
_cell.angle_alpha   90.00
_cell.angle_beta   90.00
_cell.angle_gamma   90.00
#
_symmetry.space_group_name_H-M   'P 1'
#
loop_
_entity.id
_entity.type
_entity.pdbx_description
1 polymer ?
#
loop_
_entity_poly.entity_id
_entity_poly.type
_entity_poly.pdbx_seq_one_letter_code
_entity_poly.pdbx_strand_id
1 'polypeptide(L)'
;MVNVFRRFQLMLAGTTAARRFQEEADVGVAAVLSCYRGLRSQTTNADKDNGELFEEAVAIIQKKKFEQQKAYVQDQLQTAFDAILKLPRGPETSTPTISLSGFERIDDASSDKQRAGNTLESLLGYSLRVETSSIPNAGEGVKVKGKVPIGSLVALFPGIVYVPEHFKKPQYLQEISNNPYARARFDSVVIDAKRESSTPRNPLAVAHKINHPPAGSKPNVIPFSFDFPPEQPFTQAEYEKLIPNSFVEMPSRWSMFGKRALVHGLAFIATADIEDEELFLNYRYNPHNPLPEWYTPVDLESDQGMWK
;
A
#
# COMPACT_ATOMS: atom_id res chain seq x y z
N MET A 1 18.48 21.86 -16.21
CA MET A 1 18.37 22.78 -15.06
C MET A 1 16.89 22.98 -14.71
N VAL A 2 16.49 22.74 -13.46
CA VAL A 2 15.10 22.95 -12.99
C VAL A 2 14.88 24.45 -12.71
N ASN A 3 13.89 25.08 -13.36
CA ASN A 3 13.52 26.49 -13.15
C ASN A 3 13.15 26.75 -11.68
N VAL A 4 13.41 27.97 -11.16
CA VAL A 4 13.13 28.42 -9.79
C VAL A 4 11.68 28.12 -9.37
N PHE A 5 10.72 28.37 -10.26
CA PHE A 5 9.31 28.06 -10.00
C PHE A 5 9.08 26.56 -9.75
N ARG A 6 9.71 25.68 -10.54
CA ARG A 6 9.62 24.23 -10.37
C ARG A 6 10.34 23.76 -9.10
N ARG A 7 11.46 24.39 -8.71
CA ARG A 7 12.11 24.12 -7.41
C ARG A 7 11.20 24.47 -6.23
N PHE A 8 10.52 25.61 -6.30
CA PHE A 8 9.56 26.02 -5.28
C PHE A 8 8.36 25.06 -5.19
N GLN A 9 7.81 24.63 -6.33
CA GLN A 9 6.76 23.60 -6.38
C GLN A 9 7.21 22.27 -5.74
N LEU A 10 8.42 21.79 -6.06
CA LEU A 10 8.97 20.56 -5.48
C LEU A 10 9.16 20.69 -3.96
N MET A 11 9.63 21.85 -3.49
CA MET A 11 9.76 22.14 -2.06
C MET A 11 8.40 22.11 -1.35
N LEU A 12 7.37 22.74 -1.93
CA LEU A 12 6.01 22.70 -1.38
C LEU A 12 5.44 21.27 -1.35
N ALA A 13 5.76 20.46 -2.36
CA ALA A 13 5.40 19.06 -2.42
C ALA A 13 6.26 18.15 -1.53
N GLY A 14 7.25 18.71 -0.81
CA GLY A 14 8.14 17.94 0.08
C GLY A 14 8.97 16.90 -0.66
N THR A 15 9.47 17.20 -1.87
CA THR A 15 10.17 16.21 -2.70
C THR A 15 11.36 16.81 -3.46
N THR A 16 12.20 15.95 -4.02
CA THR A 16 13.29 16.32 -4.93
C THR A 16 12.90 16.06 -6.38
N ALA A 17 13.65 16.58 -7.36
CA ALA A 17 13.36 16.33 -8.77
C ALA A 17 13.46 14.84 -9.14
N ALA A 18 14.48 14.14 -8.62
CA ALA A 18 14.66 12.70 -8.83
C ALA A 18 13.51 11.88 -8.20
N ARG A 19 13.16 12.18 -6.94
CA ARG A 19 12.04 11.53 -6.25
C ARG A 19 10.69 11.79 -6.93
N ARG A 20 10.42 13.03 -7.38
CA ARG A 20 9.19 13.36 -8.12
C ARG A 20 9.12 12.62 -9.45
N PHE A 21 10.24 12.53 -10.17
CA PHE A 21 10.27 11.78 -11.43
C PHE A 21 9.97 10.29 -11.21
N GLN A 22 10.54 9.69 -10.15
CA GLN A 22 10.23 8.30 -9.81
C GLN A 22 8.77 8.13 -9.38
N GLU A 23 8.21 9.05 -8.60
CA GLU A 23 6.78 9.04 -8.24
C GLU A 23 5.89 9.12 -9.49
N GLU A 24 6.21 10.02 -10.43
CA GLU A 24 5.49 10.17 -11.70
C GLU A 24 5.56 8.87 -12.54
N ALA A 25 6.72 8.22 -12.59
CA ALA A 25 6.89 6.95 -13.29
C ALA A 25 6.07 5.81 -12.62
N ASP A 26 6.18 5.64 -11.30
CA ASP A 26 5.47 4.60 -10.56
C ASP A 26 3.93 4.81 -10.63
N VAL A 27 3.46 6.06 -10.51
CA VAL A 27 2.03 6.41 -10.67
C VAL A 27 1.57 6.17 -12.10
N GLY A 28 2.39 6.50 -13.11
CA GLY A 28 2.10 6.21 -14.51
C GLY A 28 1.93 4.72 -14.76
N VAL A 29 2.84 3.88 -14.24
CA VAL A 29 2.74 2.42 -14.32
C VAL A 29 1.47 1.93 -13.63
N ALA A 30 1.22 2.31 -12.38
CA ALA A 30 0.01 1.92 -11.66
C ALA A 30 -1.27 2.30 -12.42
N ALA A 31 -1.33 3.51 -12.98
CA ALA A 31 -2.47 3.99 -13.75
C ALA A 31 -2.68 3.22 -15.06
N VAL A 32 -1.60 2.92 -15.81
CA VAL A 32 -1.66 2.07 -17.01
C VAL A 32 -2.18 0.68 -16.65
N LEU A 33 -1.64 0.05 -15.61
CA LEU A 33 -2.05 -1.30 -15.21
C LEU A 33 -3.50 -1.35 -14.75
N SER A 34 -3.95 -0.38 -13.96
CA SER A 34 -5.35 -0.26 -13.55
C SER A 34 -6.27 -0.01 -14.74
N CYS A 35 -5.84 0.78 -15.73
CA CYS A 35 -6.61 1.04 -16.94
C CYS A 35 -6.68 -0.19 -17.84
N TYR A 36 -5.56 -0.88 -18.03
CA TYR A 36 -5.47 -2.14 -18.75
C TYR A 36 -6.40 -3.19 -18.15
N ARG A 37 -6.43 -3.34 -16.82
CA ARG A 37 -7.39 -4.20 -16.14
C ARG A 37 -8.83 -3.82 -16.45
N GLY A 38 -9.14 -2.52 -16.36
CA GLY A 38 -10.46 -1.99 -16.69
C GLY A 38 -10.89 -2.37 -18.10
N LEU A 39 -10.02 -2.18 -19.09
CA LEU A 39 -10.27 -2.55 -20.48
C LEU A 39 -10.46 -4.06 -20.65
N ARG A 40 -9.60 -4.89 -20.01
CA ARG A 40 -9.67 -6.36 -20.05
C ARG A 40 -10.96 -6.91 -19.43
N SER A 41 -11.55 -6.19 -18.48
CA SER A 41 -12.80 -6.60 -17.82
C SER A 41 -14.08 -6.30 -18.62
N GLN A 42 -13.98 -5.51 -19.70
CA GLN A 42 -15.13 -5.15 -20.52
C GLN A 42 -15.47 -6.25 -21.51
N THR A 43 -16.74 -6.66 -21.55
CA THR A 43 -17.22 -7.70 -22.48
C THR A 43 -17.03 -7.32 -23.96
N THR A 44 -17.06 -6.03 -24.28
CA THR A 44 -16.80 -5.50 -25.64
C THR A 44 -15.36 -5.72 -26.11
N ASN A 45 -14.45 -6.03 -25.20
CA ASN A 45 -13.03 -6.26 -25.48
C ASN A 45 -12.64 -7.74 -25.35
N ALA A 46 -13.60 -8.66 -25.21
CA ALA A 46 -13.31 -10.08 -24.97
C ALA A 46 -12.48 -10.74 -26.08
N ASP A 47 -12.62 -10.26 -27.33
CA ASP A 47 -11.91 -10.80 -28.49
C ASP A 47 -10.61 -10.04 -28.82
N LYS A 48 -10.29 -8.94 -28.10
CA LYS A 48 -9.08 -8.15 -28.35
C LYS A 48 -7.84 -8.84 -27.77
N ASP A 49 -6.71 -8.70 -28.47
CA ASP A 49 -5.43 -9.18 -27.96
C ASP A 49 -4.95 -8.37 -26.73
N ASN A 50 -4.26 -9.03 -25.82
CA ASN A 50 -3.75 -8.40 -24.60
C ASN A 50 -2.74 -7.28 -24.89
N GLY A 51 -1.93 -7.41 -25.94
CA GLY A 51 -1.01 -6.36 -26.38
C GLY A 51 -1.73 -5.13 -26.88
N GLU A 52 -2.78 -5.30 -27.69
CA GLU A 52 -3.61 -4.19 -28.18
C GLU A 52 -4.29 -3.43 -27.03
N LEU A 53 -4.84 -4.16 -26.06
CA LEU A 53 -5.46 -3.57 -24.86
C LEU A 53 -4.45 -2.81 -24.00
N PHE A 54 -3.22 -3.32 -23.90
CA PHE A 54 -2.17 -2.64 -23.14
C PHE A 54 -1.75 -1.33 -23.82
N GLU A 55 -1.53 -1.35 -25.14
CA GLU A 55 -1.23 -0.13 -25.92
C GLU A 55 -2.38 0.90 -25.84
N GLU A 56 -3.63 0.44 -25.87
CA GLU A 56 -4.80 1.29 -25.66
C GLU A 56 -4.78 1.95 -24.26
N ALA A 57 -4.48 1.17 -23.21
CA ALA A 57 -4.34 1.69 -21.85
C ALA A 57 -3.22 2.74 -21.75
N VAL A 58 -2.06 2.48 -22.35
CA VAL A 58 -0.94 3.43 -22.44
C VAL A 58 -1.40 4.73 -23.13
N ALA A 59 -2.06 4.63 -24.28
CA ALA A 59 -2.54 5.80 -25.03
C ALA A 59 -3.59 6.62 -24.26
N ILE A 60 -4.43 5.98 -23.44
CA ILE A 60 -5.42 6.66 -22.58
C ILE A 60 -4.71 7.39 -21.44
N ILE A 61 -3.77 6.74 -20.76
CA ILE A 61 -3.11 7.28 -19.56
C ILE A 61 -2.08 8.35 -19.89
N GLN A 62 -1.36 8.25 -21.02
CA GLN A 62 -0.41 9.27 -21.47
C GLN A 62 -1.07 10.64 -21.72
N LYS A 63 -2.37 10.67 -22.03
CA LYS A 63 -3.14 11.92 -22.21
C LYS A 63 -3.51 12.59 -20.87
N LYS A 64 -3.37 11.89 -19.75
CA LYS A 64 -3.70 12.38 -18.40
C LYS A 64 -2.48 13.03 -17.75
N LYS A 65 -2.71 14.11 -17.01
CA LYS A 65 -1.70 14.72 -16.13
C LYS A 65 -1.47 13.85 -14.89
N PHE A 66 -0.31 14.01 -14.24
CA PHE A 66 0.05 13.28 -13.01
C PHE A 66 -1.09 13.18 -11.97
N GLU A 67 -1.72 14.31 -11.61
CA GLU A 67 -2.83 14.31 -10.63
C GLU A 67 -4.05 13.51 -11.10
N GLN A 68 -4.33 13.50 -12.41
CA GLN A 68 -5.43 12.72 -12.99
C GLN A 68 -5.10 11.23 -13.03
N GLN A 69 -3.83 10.86 -13.25
CA GLN A 69 -3.38 9.48 -13.15
C GLN A 69 -3.47 8.97 -11.71
N LYS A 70 -3.04 9.79 -10.74
CA LYS A 70 -3.13 9.49 -9.31
C LYS A 70 -4.58 9.29 -8.86
N ALA A 71 -5.47 10.23 -9.21
CA ALA A 71 -6.90 10.12 -8.90
C ALA A 71 -7.53 8.84 -9.51
N TYR A 72 -7.12 8.47 -10.72
CA TYR A 72 -7.60 7.29 -11.42
C TYR A 72 -7.28 5.99 -10.67
N VAL A 73 -6.05 5.85 -10.15
CA VAL A 73 -5.67 4.66 -9.36
C VAL A 73 -6.38 4.66 -7.99
N GLN A 74 -6.48 5.83 -7.36
CA GLN A 74 -7.08 6.00 -6.04
C GLN A 74 -8.57 5.63 -5.99
N ASP A 75 -9.32 5.74 -7.09
CA ASP A 75 -10.75 5.40 -7.17
C ASP A 75 -11.06 3.95 -6.70
N GLN A 76 -10.08 3.04 -6.82
CA GLN A 76 -10.21 1.65 -6.39
C GLN A 76 -10.27 1.46 -4.87
N LEU A 77 -9.80 2.44 -4.09
CA LEU A 77 -9.77 2.35 -2.62
C LEU A 77 -11.17 2.23 -2.03
N GLN A 78 -12.12 3.00 -2.55
CA GLN A 78 -13.49 2.94 -2.05
C GLN A 78 -14.09 1.55 -2.29
N THR A 79 -13.94 0.99 -3.49
CA THR A 79 -14.43 -0.37 -3.81
C THR A 79 -13.84 -1.43 -2.88
N ALA A 80 -12.55 -1.32 -2.54
CA ALA A 80 -11.90 -2.23 -1.59
C ALA A 80 -12.49 -2.10 -0.18
N PHE A 81 -12.71 -0.87 0.29
CA PHE A 81 -13.33 -0.62 1.61
C PHE A 81 -14.78 -1.10 1.65
N ASP A 82 -15.57 -0.86 0.60
CA ASP A 82 -16.95 -1.33 0.47
C ASP A 82 -17.04 -2.86 0.56
N ALA A 83 -16.08 -3.57 -0.04
CA ALA A 83 -16.00 -5.03 0.05
C ALA A 83 -15.67 -5.49 1.47
N ILE A 84 -14.73 -4.83 2.17
CA ILE A 84 -14.38 -5.16 3.55
C ILE A 84 -15.56 -4.91 4.50
N LEU A 85 -16.32 -3.82 4.30
CA LEU A 85 -17.48 -3.49 5.14
C LEU A 85 -18.63 -4.50 5.00
N LYS A 86 -18.72 -5.20 3.86
CA LYS A 86 -19.69 -6.28 3.62
C LYS A 86 -19.31 -7.60 4.30
N LEU A 87 -18.12 -7.71 4.88
CA LEU A 87 -17.73 -8.92 5.60
C LEU A 87 -18.61 -9.12 6.83
N PRO A 88 -19.03 -10.37 7.13
CA PRO A 88 -19.70 -10.69 8.38
C PRO A 88 -18.81 -10.25 9.53
N ARG A 89 -19.29 -9.29 10.33
CA ARG A 89 -18.63 -8.95 11.59
C ARG A 89 -18.90 -10.13 12.53
N GLY A 90 -17.85 -10.82 12.97
CA GLY A 90 -17.96 -11.74 14.10
C GLY A 90 -18.58 -11.02 15.31
N PRO A 91 -19.15 -11.73 16.29
CA PRO A 91 -19.78 -11.09 17.43
C PRO A 91 -18.78 -10.10 18.05
N GLU A 92 -19.16 -8.81 18.09
CA GLU A 92 -18.41 -7.80 18.81
C GLU A 92 -18.18 -8.37 20.21
N THR A 93 -16.91 -8.51 20.61
CA THR A 93 -16.54 -9.07 21.91
C THR A 93 -17.39 -8.41 22.99
N SER A 94 -18.39 -9.15 23.45
CA SER A 94 -19.20 -8.77 24.57
C SER A 94 -18.27 -8.62 25.77
N THR A 95 -18.60 -7.63 26.60
CA THR A 95 -18.06 -7.36 27.93
C THR A 95 -17.41 -8.59 28.61
N PRO A 96 -16.30 -8.43 29.35
CA PRO A 96 -15.66 -9.55 30.01
C PRO A 96 -16.59 -10.10 31.10
N THR A 97 -17.34 -11.15 30.77
CA THR A 97 -18.02 -11.96 31.77
C THR A 97 -16.95 -12.80 32.45
N ILE A 98 -16.63 -12.44 33.69
CA ILE A 98 -15.77 -13.25 34.56
C ILE A 98 -16.47 -14.61 34.75
N SER A 99 -15.99 -15.63 34.05
CA SER A 99 -16.39 -17.02 34.31
C SER A 99 -15.39 -17.65 35.27
N LEU A 100 -15.82 -17.79 36.52
CA LEU A 100 -15.22 -18.67 37.51
C LEU A 100 -15.57 -20.11 37.14
N SER A 101 -14.70 -20.80 36.42
CA SER A 101 -14.43 -22.25 36.55
C SER A 101 -13.52 -22.73 35.41
N GLY A 102 -12.53 -23.55 35.78
CA GLY A 102 -11.52 -24.08 34.87
C GLY A 102 -12.08 -25.10 33.89
N PHE A 103 -12.32 -24.66 32.66
CA PHE A 103 -12.39 -25.50 31.47
C PHE A 103 -11.59 -24.84 30.34
N GLU A 104 -10.78 -25.64 29.66
CA GLU A 104 -9.93 -25.22 28.54
C GLU A 104 -10.77 -24.60 27.41
N ARG A 105 -10.29 -23.47 26.86
CA ARG A 105 -10.85 -22.86 25.65
C ARG A 105 -10.52 -23.75 24.46
N ILE A 106 -11.55 -24.22 23.76
CA ILE A 106 -11.43 -24.76 22.41
C ILE A 106 -11.44 -23.58 21.42
N ASP A 107 -10.55 -23.63 20.44
CA ASP A 107 -10.17 -22.56 19.50
C ASP A 107 -11.27 -22.14 18.50
N ASP A 108 -12.23 -21.31 18.91
CA ASP A 108 -13.21 -20.70 17.99
C ASP A 108 -12.62 -19.62 17.05
N ALA A 109 -11.47 -19.04 17.39
CA ALA A 109 -10.81 -17.97 16.63
C ALA A 109 -10.27 -18.42 15.25
N SER A 110 -10.08 -19.72 15.05
CA SER A 110 -9.60 -20.30 13.78
C SER A 110 -10.71 -20.33 12.71
N SER A 111 -11.94 -20.63 13.13
CA SER A 111 -13.10 -20.79 12.25
C SER A 111 -13.59 -19.45 11.67
N ASP A 112 -13.55 -18.38 12.46
CA ASP A 112 -13.96 -17.03 12.03
C ASP A 112 -12.97 -16.41 11.02
N LYS A 113 -11.66 -16.66 11.19
CA LYS A 113 -10.64 -16.23 10.21
C LYS A 113 -10.81 -16.94 8.87
N GLN A 114 -11.10 -18.23 8.90
CA GLN A 114 -11.32 -19.02 7.69
C GLN A 114 -12.61 -18.59 6.97
N ARG A 115 -13.68 -18.28 7.71
CA ARG A 115 -14.93 -17.74 7.15
C ARG A 115 -14.73 -16.35 6.54
N ALA A 116 -14.07 -15.43 7.25
CA ALA A 116 -13.78 -14.09 6.74
C ALA A 116 -12.90 -14.11 5.49
N GLY A 117 -11.89 -14.99 5.45
CA GLY A 117 -11.05 -15.21 4.27
C GLY A 117 -11.86 -15.71 3.06
N ASN A 118 -12.74 -16.70 3.26
CA ASN A 118 -13.60 -17.21 2.21
C ASN A 118 -14.60 -16.15 1.69
N THR A 119 -15.10 -15.26 2.54
CA THR A 119 -15.97 -14.16 2.11
C THR A 119 -15.20 -13.06 1.37
N LEU A 120 -14.00 -12.68 1.82
CA LEU A 120 -13.13 -11.76 1.08
C LEU A 120 -12.79 -12.28 -0.31
N GLU A 121 -12.44 -13.56 -0.42
CA GLU A 121 -12.20 -14.23 -1.70
C GLU A 121 -13.42 -14.12 -2.61
N SER A 122 -14.64 -14.26 -2.07
CA SER A 122 -15.86 -14.11 -2.88
C SER A 122 -16.14 -12.68 -3.34
N LEU A 123 -15.71 -11.66 -2.58
CA LEU A 123 -16.00 -10.25 -2.86
C LEU A 123 -14.93 -9.56 -3.71
N LEU A 124 -13.64 -9.88 -3.47
CA LEU A 124 -12.49 -9.27 -4.12
C LEU A 124 -11.80 -10.22 -5.12
N GLY A 125 -12.13 -11.51 -5.11
CA GLY A 125 -11.41 -12.55 -5.84
C GLY A 125 -10.22 -13.12 -5.05
N TYR A 126 -9.82 -12.51 -3.93
CA TYR A 126 -8.68 -12.94 -3.12
C TYR A 126 -8.81 -12.59 -1.62
N SER A 127 -7.97 -13.22 -0.81
CA SER A 127 -7.67 -12.82 0.57
C SER A 127 -6.15 -12.75 0.80
N LEU A 128 -5.72 -12.02 1.83
CA LEU A 128 -4.32 -11.95 2.23
C LEU A 128 -4.08 -12.73 3.52
N ARG A 129 -2.97 -13.46 3.57
CA ARG A 129 -2.54 -14.21 4.75
C ARG A 129 -1.11 -13.85 5.10
N VAL A 130 -0.89 -13.50 6.36
CA VAL A 130 0.46 -13.37 6.92
C VAL A 130 0.87 -14.74 7.43
N GLU A 131 1.85 -15.35 6.79
CA GLU A 131 2.34 -16.70 7.07
C GLU A 131 3.87 -16.73 6.95
N THR A 132 4.51 -17.84 7.30
CA THR A 132 5.95 -18.03 7.05
C THR A 132 6.27 -17.81 5.56
N SER A 133 7.24 -16.93 5.31
CA SER A 133 7.71 -16.60 3.97
C SER A 133 8.31 -17.82 3.27
N SER A 134 8.20 -17.86 1.95
CA SER A 134 8.92 -18.81 1.10
C SER A 134 10.43 -18.52 1.07
N ILE A 135 10.87 -17.32 1.46
CA ILE A 135 12.28 -16.95 1.54
C ILE A 135 12.88 -17.50 2.85
N PRO A 136 13.97 -18.27 2.78
CA PRO A 136 14.65 -18.77 3.98
C PRO A 136 15.06 -17.63 4.92
N ASN A 137 14.76 -17.79 6.22
CA ASN A 137 15.10 -16.84 7.28
C ASN A 137 14.50 -15.42 7.15
N ALA A 138 13.53 -15.20 6.26
CA ALA A 138 12.84 -13.91 6.12
C ALA A 138 11.69 -13.71 7.14
N GLY A 139 11.38 -14.73 7.94
CA GLY A 139 10.29 -14.68 8.91
C GLY A 139 8.93 -14.84 8.23
N GLU A 140 8.06 -13.84 8.41
CA GLU A 140 6.71 -13.81 7.81
C GLU A 140 6.73 -13.11 6.44
N GLY A 141 5.79 -13.50 5.60
CA GLY A 141 5.49 -12.88 4.31
C GLY A 141 3.97 -12.73 4.14
N VAL A 142 3.55 -11.99 3.11
CA VAL A 142 2.13 -11.86 2.74
C VAL A 142 1.85 -12.75 1.54
N LYS A 143 0.97 -13.73 1.71
CA LYS A 143 0.52 -14.61 0.64
C LYS A 143 -0.89 -14.25 0.19
N VAL A 144 -1.09 -14.25 -1.11
CA VAL A 144 -2.41 -14.18 -1.73
C VAL A 144 -3.02 -15.57 -1.69
N LYS A 145 -4.32 -15.64 -1.40
CA LYS A 145 -5.15 -16.81 -1.71
C LYS A 145 -6.28 -16.38 -2.64
N GLY A 146 -6.42 -17.06 -3.77
CA GLY A 146 -7.28 -16.64 -4.88
C GLY A 146 -6.51 -15.84 -5.93
N LYS A 147 -7.22 -15.05 -6.73
CA LYS A 147 -6.68 -14.36 -7.91
C LYS A 147 -6.72 -12.85 -7.73
N VAL A 148 -5.58 -12.21 -7.89
CA VAL A 148 -5.44 -10.75 -7.96
C VAL A 148 -5.10 -10.38 -9.40
N PRO A 149 -6.01 -9.77 -10.16
CA PRO A 149 -5.70 -9.29 -11.49
C PRO A 149 -4.64 -8.18 -11.45
N ILE A 150 -3.80 -8.11 -12.48
CA ILE A 150 -2.85 -7.01 -12.69
C ILE A 150 -3.53 -5.64 -12.53
N GLY A 151 -2.82 -4.67 -11.96
CA GLY A 151 -3.32 -3.31 -11.73
C GLY A 151 -4.26 -3.15 -10.55
N SER A 152 -4.55 -4.21 -9.78
CA SER A 152 -5.42 -4.20 -8.60
C SER A 152 -4.73 -3.69 -7.36
N LEU A 153 -5.43 -2.88 -6.58
CA LEU A 153 -5.07 -2.63 -5.19
C LEU A 153 -5.12 -3.96 -4.44
N VAL A 154 -3.98 -4.37 -3.89
CA VAL A 154 -3.83 -5.65 -3.20
C VAL A 154 -3.66 -5.49 -1.70
N ALA A 155 -2.88 -4.51 -1.24
CA ALA A 155 -2.56 -4.33 0.17
C ALA A 155 -2.39 -2.86 0.56
N LEU A 156 -2.47 -2.57 1.85
CA LEU A 156 -2.25 -1.26 2.47
C LEU A 156 -1.11 -1.34 3.48
N PHE A 157 -0.29 -0.30 3.55
CA PHE A 157 0.75 -0.15 4.57
C PHE A 157 0.14 0.47 5.83
N PRO A 158 -0.01 -0.29 6.93
CA PRO A 158 -0.49 0.29 8.19
C PRO A 158 0.60 1.11 8.86
N GLY A 159 0.20 1.93 9.84
CA GLY A 159 1.16 2.52 10.76
C GLY A 159 0.97 4.00 11.03
N ILE A 160 1.86 4.49 11.89
CA ILE A 160 1.88 5.86 12.36
C ILE A 160 2.53 6.77 11.32
N VAL A 161 1.85 7.87 10.99
CA VAL A 161 2.23 8.81 9.95
C VAL A 161 2.99 9.99 10.54
N TYR A 162 4.16 10.26 9.97
CA TYR A 162 5.02 11.39 10.25
C TYR A 162 5.15 12.26 9.00
N VAL A 163 4.82 13.53 9.13
CA VAL A 163 4.99 14.53 8.07
C VAL A 163 6.26 15.37 8.33
N PRO A 164 6.77 16.13 7.35
CA PRO A 164 7.99 16.92 7.53
C PRO A 164 8.00 17.88 8.74
N GLU A 165 6.84 18.38 9.17
CA GLU A 165 6.72 19.17 10.40
C GLU A 165 7.19 18.39 11.64
N HIS A 166 6.88 17.10 11.72
CA HIS A 166 7.20 16.25 12.86
C HIS A 166 8.70 16.00 13.01
N PHE A 167 9.45 16.04 11.90
CA PHE A 167 10.91 15.79 11.91
C PHE A 167 11.70 16.85 12.68
N LYS A 168 11.08 18.01 12.94
CA LYS A 168 11.65 19.08 13.77
C LYS A 168 11.70 18.71 15.26
N LYS A 169 10.92 17.71 15.69
CA LYS A 169 10.87 17.23 17.07
C LYS A 169 11.87 16.07 17.23
N PRO A 170 12.92 16.20 18.06
CA PRO A 170 13.97 15.20 18.17
C PRO A 170 13.46 13.78 18.47
N GLN A 171 12.44 13.64 19.32
CA GLN A 171 11.87 12.35 19.68
C GLN A 171 11.24 11.61 18.48
N TYR A 172 10.57 12.35 17.58
CA TYR A 172 9.95 11.76 16.40
C TYR A 172 10.99 11.44 15.32
N LEU A 173 11.97 12.33 15.15
CA LEU A 173 13.09 12.08 14.24
C LEU A 173 13.87 10.83 14.66
N GLN A 174 14.10 10.63 15.97
CA GLN A 174 14.77 9.44 16.49
C GLN A 174 13.95 8.16 16.25
N GLU A 175 12.63 8.16 16.46
CA GLU A 175 11.79 6.96 16.24
C GLU A 175 11.78 6.52 14.77
N ILE A 176 11.78 7.46 13.81
CA ILE A 176 11.77 7.12 12.37
C ILE A 176 13.17 6.91 11.78
N SER A 177 14.22 7.36 12.46
CA SER A 177 15.60 7.19 11.99
C SER A 177 16.05 5.73 12.19
N ASN A 178 16.65 5.13 11.16
CA ASN A 178 17.11 3.74 11.19
C ASN A 178 16.01 2.72 11.57
N ASN A 179 14.75 3.04 11.26
CA ASN A 179 13.62 2.17 11.55
C ASN A 179 13.34 1.24 10.34
N PRO A 180 13.58 -0.09 10.46
CA PRO A 180 13.38 -1.03 9.36
C PRO A 180 11.89 -1.23 8.99
N TYR A 181 10.98 -0.86 9.90
CA TYR A 181 9.53 -0.92 9.71
C TYR A 181 8.95 0.36 9.09
N ALA A 182 9.78 1.39 8.89
CA ALA A 182 9.36 2.62 8.27
C ALA A 182 9.43 2.54 6.74
N ARG A 183 8.50 3.23 6.08
CA ARG A 183 8.51 3.47 4.64
C ARG A 183 8.31 4.95 4.36
N ALA A 184 9.18 5.50 3.52
CA ALA A 184 9.09 6.88 3.08
C ALA A 184 8.35 6.97 1.74
N ARG A 185 7.36 7.85 1.68
CA ARG A 185 6.72 8.31 0.45
C ARG A 185 7.62 9.29 -0.29
N PHE A 186 7.32 9.56 -1.55
CA PHE A 186 8.08 10.51 -2.35
C PHE A 186 7.89 11.97 -1.93
N ASP A 187 6.82 12.28 -1.19
CA ASP A 187 6.49 13.60 -0.63
C ASP A 187 7.01 13.83 0.81
N SER A 188 8.02 13.06 1.20
CA SER A 188 8.68 13.08 2.52
C SER A 188 7.80 12.70 3.70
N VAL A 189 6.61 12.14 3.47
CA VAL A 189 5.82 11.49 4.52
C VAL A 189 6.47 10.14 4.85
N VAL A 190 6.57 9.80 6.13
CA VAL A 190 7.05 8.50 6.61
C VAL A 190 5.92 7.79 7.34
N ILE A 191 5.71 6.51 7.04
CA ILE A 191 4.75 5.65 7.73
C ILE A 191 5.52 4.56 8.47
N ASP A 192 5.34 4.48 9.78
CA ASP A 192 6.01 3.52 10.67
C ASP A 192 5.07 2.41 11.11
N ALA A 193 5.36 1.18 10.69
CA ALA A 193 4.58 0.00 11.01
C ALA A 193 5.13 -0.83 12.20
N LYS A 194 6.10 -0.31 12.96
CA LYS A 194 6.79 -1.06 14.03
C LYS A 194 5.87 -1.71 15.07
N ARG A 195 4.72 -1.10 15.35
CA ARG A 195 3.74 -1.57 16.34
C ARG A 195 2.49 -2.22 15.72
N GLU A 196 2.51 -2.47 14.41
CA GLU A 196 1.34 -2.98 13.70
C GLU A 196 1.21 -4.49 13.82
N SER A 197 -0.05 -4.95 13.84
CA SER A 197 -0.40 -6.35 14.00
C SER A 197 -0.37 -7.09 12.66
N SER A 198 -0.05 -8.39 12.71
CA SER A 198 -0.22 -9.31 11.57
C SER A 198 -1.68 -9.75 11.37
N THR A 199 -2.57 -9.39 12.31
CA THR A 199 -4.02 -9.60 12.22
C THR A 199 -4.76 -8.27 12.41
N PRO A 200 -4.60 -7.32 11.47
CA PRO A 200 -5.24 -6.02 11.54
C PRO A 200 -6.76 -6.10 11.37
N ARG A 201 -7.47 -5.05 11.83
CA ARG A 201 -8.91 -4.91 11.62
C ARG A 201 -9.26 -4.79 10.12
N ASN A 202 -8.46 -4.04 9.37
CA ASN A 202 -8.55 -4.01 7.92
C ASN A 202 -7.67 -5.16 7.37
N PRO A 203 -8.26 -6.20 6.76
CA PRO A 203 -7.53 -7.39 6.31
C PRO A 203 -6.51 -7.11 5.19
N LEU A 204 -6.60 -5.97 4.50
CA LEU A 204 -5.62 -5.55 3.50
C LEU A 204 -4.41 -4.85 4.12
N ALA A 205 -4.48 -4.44 5.39
CA ALA A 205 -3.46 -3.63 6.07
C ALA A 205 -2.27 -4.44 6.58
N VAL A 206 -1.73 -5.33 5.76
CA VAL A 206 -0.61 -6.23 6.10
C VAL A 206 0.65 -5.96 5.28
N ALA A 207 0.68 -4.88 4.50
CA ALA A 207 1.77 -4.66 3.54
C ALA A 207 3.16 -4.43 4.19
N HIS A 208 3.20 -4.12 5.48
CA HIS A 208 4.43 -4.06 6.27
C HIS A 208 5.15 -5.42 6.41
N LYS A 209 4.50 -6.51 6.02
CA LYS A 209 5.05 -7.88 5.98
C LYS A 209 5.42 -8.34 4.57
N ILE A 210 5.22 -7.51 3.53
CA ILE A 210 5.61 -7.88 2.16
C ILE A 210 7.13 -7.82 2.06
N ASN A 211 7.75 -8.95 1.72
CA ASN A 211 9.20 -9.07 1.66
C ASN A 211 9.79 -8.48 0.37
N HIS A 212 11.10 -8.26 0.40
CA HIS A 212 11.87 -8.06 -0.81
C HIS A 212 11.96 -9.37 -1.61
N PRO A 213 11.88 -9.38 -2.96
CA PRO A 213 12.08 -10.59 -3.72
C PRO A 213 13.48 -11.19 -3.48
N PRO A 214 13.64 -12.52 -3.53
CA PRO A 214 14.96 -13.13 -3.55
C PRO A 214 15.70 -12.80 -4.85
N ALA A 215 17.03 -12.96 -4.84
CA ALA A 215 17.87 -12.72 -6.02
C ALA A 215 17.35 -13.49 -7.25
N GLY A 216 17.19 -12.78 -8.38
CA GLY A 216 16.67 -13.34 -9.62
C GLY A 216 15.15 -13.37 -9.76
N SER A 217 14.39 -13.11 -8.68
CA SER A 217 12.94 -12.97 -8.72
C SER A 217 12.50 -11.52 -8.92
N LYS A 218 11.33 -11.33 -9.54
CA LYS A 218 10.75 -10.00 -9.75
C LYS A 218 9.77 -9.66 -8.62
N PRO A 219 9.65 -8.37 -8.25
CA PRO A 219 8.52 -7.93 -7.44
C PRO A 219 7.22 -8.09 -8.24
N ASN A 220 6.12 -8.35 -7.54
CA ASN A 220 4.78 -8.45 -8.12
C ASN A 220 3.84 -7.34 -7.60
N VAL A 221 4.35 -6.40 -6.80
CA VAL A 221 3.63 -5.20 -6.38
C VAL A 221 4.49 -3.94 -6.48
N ILE A 222 3.84 -2.79 -6.72
CA ILE A 222 4.44 -1.45 -6.71
C ILE A 222 3.76 -0.57 -5.66
N PRO A 223 4.51 0.23 -4.88
CA PRO A 223 3.92 1.15 -3.91
C PRO A 223 3.23 2.32 -4.63
N PHE A 224 2.07 2.71 -4.12
CA PHE A 224 1.27 3.82 -4.61
C PHE A 224 0.88 4.74 -3.45
N SER A 225 1.39 5.96 -3.46
CA SER A 225 1.08 6.96 -2.42
C SER A 225 -0.30 7.54 -2.67
N PHE A 226 -1.16 7.52 -1.66
CA PHE A 226 -2.52 8.08 -1.75
C PHE A 226 -2.88 8.80 -0.45
N ASP A 227 -3.91 9.63 -0.52
CA ASP A 227 -4.37 10.38 0.65
C ASP A 227 -5.84 10.04 0.91
N PHE A 228 -6.18 9.67 2.15
CA PHE A 228 -7.57 9.41 2.51
C PHE A 228 -8.35 10.73 2.46
N PRO A 229 -9.41 10.83 1.65
CA PRO A 229 -10.10 12.10 1.44
C PRO A 229 -10.87 12.52 2.70
N PRO A 230 -10.90 13.82 3.06
CA PRO A 230 -11.67 14.36 4.18
C PRO A 230 -13.17 14.52 3.86
N GLU A 231 -13.67 13.73 2.91
CA GLU A 231 -15.04 13.71 2.46
C GLU A 231 -15.64 12.30 2.66
N GLN A 232 -16.95 12.20 2.53
CA GLN A 232 -17.64 10.91 2.55
C GLN A 232 -17.15 10.03 1.38
N PRO A 233 -17.04 8.70 1.55
CA PRO A 233 -17.48 7.94 2.73
C PRO A 233 -16.43 7.82 3.85
N PHE A 234 -15.19 8.25 3.64
CA PHE A 234 -14.08 7.96 4.57
C PHE A 234 -14.19 8.68 5.93
N THR A 235 -15.06 9.67 6.05
CA THR A 235 -15.41 10.34 7.32
C THR A 235 -16.52 9.64 8.11
N GLN A 236 -17.18 8.62 7.56
CA GLN A 236 -18.09 7.77 8.32
C GLN A 236 -17.33 6.88 9.28
N ALA A 237 -17.86 6.70 10.49
CA ALA A 237 -17.23 5.92 11.55
C ALA A 237 -16.88 4.47 11.15
N GLU A 238 -17.62 3.87 10.21
CA GLU A 238 -17.31 2.53 9.73
C GLU A 238 -16.11 2.48 8.77
N TYR A 239 -15.94 3.47 7.90
CA TYR A 239 -14.77 3.58 7.04
C TYR A 239 -13.54 4.03 7.83
N GLU A 240 -13.71 5.01 8.72
CA GLU A 240 -12.64 5.52 9.57
C GLU A 240 -11.99 4.40 10.39
N LYS A 241 -12.79 3.48 10.94
CA LYS A 241 -12.32 2.28 11.66
C LYS A 241 -11.48 1.32 10.81
N LEU A 242 -11.58 1.40 9.48
CA LEU A 242 -10.80 0.57 8.55
C LEU A 242 -9.57 1.30 8.00
N ILE A 243 -9.42 2.60 8.24
CA ILE A 243 -8.22 3.34 7.88
C ILE A 243 -7.06 2.85 8.77
N PRO A 244 -5.99 2.25 8.20
CA PRO A 244 -4.93 1.63 8.99
C PRO A 244 -3.83 2.62 9.39
N ASN A 245 -4.05 3.92 9.20
CA ASN A 245 -3.07 4.96 9.41
C ASN A 245 -3.62 6.04 10.35
N SER A 246 -2.74 6.57 11.19
CA SER A 246 -3.04 7.72 12.04
C SER A 246 -1.80 8.59 12.16
N PHE A 247 -1.96 9.90 12.29
CA PHE A 247 -0.82 10.76 12.55
C PHE A 247 -0.29 10.53 13.97
N VAL A 248 1.04 10.60 14.15
CA VAL A 248 1.64 10.62 15.50
C VAL A 248 1.09 11.77 16.34
N GLU A 249 0.81 12.89 15.68
CA GLU A 249 0.23 14.12 16.22
C GLU A 249 -0.45 14.84 15.06
N MET A 250 -1.58 15.49 15.30
CA MET A 250 -2.31 16.19 14.24
C MET A 250 -1.42 17.30 13.64
N PRO A 251 -1.11 17.27 12.34
CA PRO A 251 -0.26 18.28 11.72
C PRO A 251 -0.93 19.65 11.69
N SER A 252 -0.13 20.72 11.69
CA SER A 252 -0.66 22.07 11.51
C SER A 252 -1.37 22.25 10.16
N ARG A 253 -2.30 23.21 10.09
CA ARG A 253 -2.97 23.60 8.82
C ARG A 253 -1.97 24.03 7.75
N TRP A 254 -0.83 24.59 8.15
CA TRP A 254 0.24 24.96 7.23
C TRP A 254 0.95 23.72 6.67
N SER A 255 1.24 22.73 7.51
CA SER A 255 1.80 21.45 7.05
C SER A 255 0.85 20.66 6.14
N MET A 256 -0.46 20.85 6.31
CA MET A 256 -1.50 20.25 5.46
C MET A 256 -1.92 21.16 4.30
N PHE A 257 -1.26 22.30 4.07
CA PHE A 257 -1.64 23.22 3.00
C PHE A 257 -1.52 22.55 1.63
N GLY A 258 -2.60 22.53 0.86
CA GLY A 258 -2.68 21.81 -0.43
C GLY A 258 -2.84 20.28 -0.31
N LYS A 259 -2.77 19.72 0.91
CA LYS A 259 -2.99 18.29 1.20
C LYS A 259 -4.28 18.14 2.01
N ARG A 260 -5.43 18.22 1.34
CA ARG A 260 -6.73 17.93 1.98
C ARG A 260 -6.87 16.42 2.15
N ALA A 261 -6.44 15.91 3.31
CA ALA A 261 -6.44 14.50 3.65
C ALA A 261 -6.82 14.30 5.12
N LEU A 262 -7.55 13.22 5.44
CA LEU A 262 -7.71 12.73 6.82
C LEU A 262 -6.38 12.23 7.35
N VAL A 263 -5.69 11.43 6.54
CA VAL A 263 -4.36 10.89 6.82
C VAL A 263 -3.71 10.43 5.51
N HIS A 264 -2.38 10.39 5.49
CA HIS A 264 -1.61 9.88 4.35
C HIS A 264 -1.53 8.35 4.39
N GLY A 265 -1.79 7.71 3.25
CA GLY A 265 -1.72 6.26 3.08
C GLY A 265 -0.66 5.83 2.08
N LEU A 266 -0.40 4.53 2.05
CA LEU A 266 0.41 3.85 1.05
C LEU A 266 -0.27 2.54 0.67
N ALA A 267 -0.66 2.39 -0.58
CA ALA A 267 -1.26 1.18 -1.13
C ALA A 267 -0.23 0.44 -1.98
N PHE A 268 -0.53 -0.82 -2.29
CA PHE A 268 0.27 -1.64 -3.19
C PHE A 268 -0.61 -2.10 -4.35
N ILE A 269 -0.13 -1.88 -5.56
CA ILE A 269 -0.81 -2.23 -6.80
C ILE A 269 -0.11 -3.44 -7.42
N ALA A 270 -0.87 -4.46 -7.80
CA ALA A 270 -0.34 -5.65 -8.46
C ALA A 270 0.29 -5.30 -9.81
N THR A 271 1.51 -5.76 -10.06
CA THR A 271 2.25 -5.55 -11.33
C THR A 271 2.20 -6.76 -12.26
N ALA A 272 1.52 -7.83 -11.84
CA ALA A 272 1.25 -9.03 -12.61
C ALA A 272 -0.14 -9.56 -12.21
N ASP A 273 -0.67 -10.52 -12.96
CA ASP A 273 -1.72 -11.39 -12.44
C ASP A 273 -1.08 -12.31 -11.38
N ILE A 274 -1.64 -12.34 -10.17
CA ILE A 274 -1.11 -13.10 -9.03
C ILE A 274 -2.14 -14.13 -8.62
N GLU A 275 -1.75 -15.40 -8.47
CA GLU A 275 -2.64 -16.48 -8.06
C GLU A 275 -1.94 -17.37 -7.04
N ASP A 276 -2.45 -17.39 -5.81
CA ASP A 276 -1.94 -18.26 -4.73
C ASP A 276 -0.40 -18.13 -4.46
N GLU A 277 0.14 -16.92 -4.64
CA GLU A 277 1.57 -16.61 -4.54
C GLU A 277 1.90 -15.62 -3.40
N GLU A 278 3.19 -15.58 -3.01
CA GLU A 278 3.72 -14.58 -2.08
C GLU A 278 3.92 -13.22 -2.76
N LEU A 279 3.57 -12.14 -2.07
CA LEU A 279 3.82 -10.79 -2.53
C LEU A 279 5.27 -10.39 -2.29
N PHE A 280 5.87 -9.73 -3.28
CA PHE A 280 7.22 -9.20 -3.23
C PHE A 280 7.28 -7.74 -3.69
N LEU A 281 7.97 -6.93 -2.88
CA LEU A 281 8.15 -5.50 -3.06
C LEU A 281 9.62 -5.17 -3.31
N ASN A 282 9.92 -4.41 -4.35
CA ASN A 282 11.25 -3.81 -4.46
C ASN A 282 11.44 -2.74 -3.36
N TYR A 283 12.34 -2.98 -2.42
CA TYR A 283 12.59 -2.09 -1.28
C TYR A 283 13.40 -0.84 -1.66
N ARG A 284 14.09 -0.85 -2.81
CA ARG A 284 14.88 0.27 -3.36
C ARG A 284 15.78 0.94 -2.31
N TYR A 285 16.63 0.16 -1.64
CA TYR A 285 17.57 0.69 -0.66
C TYR A 285 18.56 1.67 -1.29
N ASN A 286 19.06 2.62 -0.50
CA ASN A 286 20.01 3.62 -0.99
C ASN A 286 21.32 2.94 -1.39
N PRO A 287 21.69 2.91 -2.69
CA PRO A 287 22.89 2.23 -3.14
C PRO A 287 24.19 2.94 -2.72
N HIS A 288 24.11 4.17 -2.19
CA HIS A 288 25.25 4.90 -1.65
C HIS A 288 25.64 4.45 -0.23
N ASN A 289 24.81 3.63 0.42
CA ASN A 289 25.07 3.06 1.75
C ASN A 289 25.46 1.57 1.62
N PRO A 290 26.18 1.00 2.61
CA PRO A 290 26.36 -0.43 2.69
C PRO A 290 25.02 -1.17 2.67
N LEU A 291 24.86 -2.09 1.73
CA LEU A 291 23.66 -2.91 1.60
C LEU A 291 23.77 -4.15 2.51
N PRO A 292 22.66 -4.59 3.15
CA PRO A 292 22.66 -5.83 3.93
C PRO A 292 22.96 -7.05 3.05
N GLU A 293 23.63 -8.07 3.60
CA GLU A 293 24.01 -9.28 2.87
C GLU A 293 22.82 -10.04 2.26
N TRP A 294 21.64 -9.95 2.88
CA TRP A 294 20.42 -10.60 2.40
C TRP A 294 19.75 -9.86 1.23
N TYR A 295 20.14 -8.60 0.97
CA TYR A 295 19.48 -7.74 -0.01
C TYR A 295 20.19 -7.80 -1.37
N THR A 296 19.42 -7.99 -2.44
CA THR A 296 19.91 -7.94 -3.82
C THR A 296 19.12 -6.89 -4.61
N PRO A 297 19.73 -5.82 -5.13
CA PRO A 297 19.02 -4.82 -5.93
C PRO A 297 18.28 -5.45 -7.12
N VAL A 298 17.01 -5.09 -7.31
CA VAL A 298 16.21 -5.54 -8.46
C VAL A 298 16.62 -4.79 -9.73
N ASP A 299 16.90 -3.48 -9.59
CA ASP A 299 17.35 -2.60 -10.67
C ASP A 299 18.25 -1.51 -10.08
N LEU A 300 19.56 -1.79 -10.07
CA LEU A 300 20.55 -0.91 -9.47
C LEU A 300 20.64 0.45 -10.19
N GLU A 301 20.42 0.50 -11.50
CA GLU A 301 20.48 1.74 -12.27
C GLU A 301 19.31 2.66 -11.90
N SER A 302 18.11 2.10 -11.82
CA SER A 302 16.91 2.80 -11.36
C SER A 302 17.05 3.28 -9.92
N ASP A 303 17.57 2.44 -9.01
CA ASP A 303 17.83 2.80 -7.62
C ASP A 303 18.83 3.96 -7.52
N GLN A 304 19.94 3.92 -8.27
CA GLN A 304 20.89 5.03 -8.34
C GLN A 304 20.23 6.30 -8.88
N GLY A 305 19.36 6.20 -9.88
CA GLY A 305 18.60 7.33 -10.42
C GLY A 305 17.69 7.99 -9.38
N MET A 306 17.01 7.19 -8.57
CA MET A 306 16.10 7.66 -7.52
C MET A 306 16.84 8.35 -6.36
N TRP A 307 18.02 7.85 -5.99
CA TRP A 307 18.81 8.34 -4.84
C TRP A 307 19.83 9.45 -5.19
N LYS A 308 19.73 10.06 -6.37
CA LYS A 308 20.52 11.25 -6.77
C LYS A 308 20.06 12.55 -6.13
#